data_AF-A0AAV3Z8E5-F1
#
_entry.id   AF-A0AAV3Z8E5-F1
#
_cell.length_a   1.000
_cell.length_b   1.000
_cell.length_c   1.000
_cell.angle_alpha   90.00
_cell.angle_beta   90.00
_cell.angle_gamma   90.00
#
_symmetry.space_group_name_H-M   'P 1'
#
loop_
_entity.id
_entity.type
_entity.pdbx_description
1 polymer ?
#
loop_
_entity_poly.entity_id
_entity_poly.type
_entity_poly.pdbx_seq_one_letter_code
_entity_poly.pdbx_strand_id
1 'polypeptide(L)' 'MTMSNDLLIKQRSVIEFLAAEGCSAANIHARMKTVYGEMCISDCAVRKWVRIFKGEDPRETILRDRKRSGRP' A
#
# COMPACT_ATOMS: atom_id res chain seq x y z
N MET A 1 -19.36 -7.32 0.71
CA MET A 1 -18.68 -7.26 -0.60
C MET A 1 -17.22 -7.65 -0.38
N THR A 2 -16.84 -8.87 -0.75
CA THR A 2 -15.48 -9.39 -0.54
C THR A 2 -14.54 -8.70 -1.54
N MET A 3 -13.64 -7.87 -1.03
CA MET A 3 -12.55 -7.31 -1.85
C MET A 3 -11.71 -8.49 -2.35
N SER A 4 -11.64 -8.68 -3.68
CA SER A 4 -10.78 -9.69 -4.29
C SER A 4 -9.33 -9.51 -3.82
N ASN A 5 -8.63 -10.60 -3.51
CA ASN A 5 -7.24 -10.53 -3.02
C ASN A 5 -6.32 -9.74 -3.96
N ASP A 6 -6.55 -9.83 -5.27
CA ASP A 6 -5.79 -9.06 -6.28
C ASP A 6 -5.97 -7.55 -6.15
N LEU A 7 -7.17 -7.08 -5.80
CA LEU A 7 -7.44 -5.66 -5.64
C LEU A 7 -6.73 -5.10 -4.41
N LEU A 8 -6.68 -5.87 -3.31
CA LEU A 8 -5.95 -5.49 -2.11
C LEU A 8 -4.43 -5.43 -2.37
N ILE A 9 -3.90 -6.37 -3.16
CA ILE A 9 -2.49 -6.35 -3.57
C ILE A 9 -2.20 -5.08 -4.39
N LYS A 10 -3.00 -4.80 -5.43
CA LYS A 10 -2.84 -3.60 -6.28
C LYS A 10 -2.90 -2.30 -5.47
N GLN A 11 -3.88 -2.17 -4.57
CA GLN A 11 -4.03 -0.99 -3.73
C GLN A 11 -2.88 -0.82 -2.74
N ARG A 12 -2.37 -1.91 -2.15
CA ARG A 12 -1.19 -1.86 -1.28
C ARG A 12 0.07 -1.45 -2.04
N SER A 13 0.27 -1.94 -3.26
CA SER A 13 1.40 -1.53 -4.11
C SER A 13 1.36 -0.04 -4.41
N VAL A 14 0.17 0.53 -4.68
CA VAL A 14 0.01 1.97 -4.87
C VAL A 14 0.33 2.74 -3.58
N ILE A 15 -0.11 2.27 -2.41
CA ILE A 15 0.22 2.92 -1.13
C ILE A 15 1.71 2.90 -0.86
N GLU A 16 2.37 1.77 -1.09
CA GLU A 16 3.82 1.61 -0.92
C GLU A 16 4.59 2.59 -1.80
N PHE A 17 4.24 2.65 -3.09
CA PHE A 17 4.83 3.57 -4.05
C PHE A 17 4.66 5.04 -3.60
N LEU A 18 3.44 5.45 -3.26
CA LEU A 18 3.17 6.82 -2.85
C LEU A 18 3.77 7.19 -1.49
N ALA A 19 3.87 6.22 -0.56
CA ALA A 19 4.54 6.41 0.72
C ALA A 19 6.05 6.61 0.54
N ALA A 20 6.67 5.88 -0.40
CA ALA A 20 8.08 6.04 -0.77
C ALA A 20 8.35 7.39 -1.47
N GLU A 21 7.40 7.92 -2.23
CA GLU A 21 7.45 9.29 -2.76
C GLU A 21 7.32 10.38 -1.67
N GLY A 22 7.06 10.00 -0.41
CA GLY A 22 6.91 10.94 0.70
C GLY A 22 5.52 11.57 0.82
N CYS A 23 4.51 11.06 0.10
CA CYS A 23 3.14 11.55 0.24
C CYS A 23 2.58 11.32 1.66
N SER A 24 1.77 12.26 2.14
CA SER A 24 1.04 12.09 3.41
C SER A 24 -0.08 11.07 3.24
N ALA A 25 -0.44 10.35 4.32
CA ALA A 25 -1.51 9.35 4.27
C ALA A 25 -2.86 9.93 3.81
N ALA A 26 -3.14 11.19 4.16
CA ALA A 26 -4.34 11.89 3.71
C ALA A 26 -4.35 12.12 2.19
N ASN A 27 -3.22 12.55 1.62
CA ASN A 27 -3.08 12.72 0.18
C ASN A 27 -3.17 11.38 -0.56
N ILE A 28 -2.59 10.33 0.01
CA ILE A 28 -2.67 8.97 -0.54
C ILE A 28 -4.12 8.51 -0.60
N HIS A 29 -4.87 8.62 0.51
CA HIS A 29 -6.28 8.21 0.54
C HIS A 29 -7.14 9.03 -0.43
N ALA A 30 -6.91 10.35 -0.55
CA ALA A 30 -7.61 11.18 -1.53
C ALA A 30 -7.36 10.69 -2.97
N ARG A 31 -6.10 10.45 -3.35
CA ARG A 31 -5.73 9.92 -4.68
C ARG A 31 -6.32 8.53 -4.93
N MET A 32 -6.25 7.65 -3.95
CA MET A 32 -6.82 6.31 -4.06
C MET A 32 -8.33 6.35 -4.24
N LYS A 33 -9.04 7.22 -3.52
CA LYS A 33 -10.49 7.37 -3.63
C LYS A 33 -10.91 7.87 -5.02
N THR A 34 -10.10 8.72 -5.66
CA THR A 34 -10.33 9.15 -7.05
C THR A 34 -10.20 8.00 -8.06
N VAL A 35 -9.26 7.07 -7.84
CA VAL A 35 -8.98 5.97 -8.79
C VAL A 35 -9.86 4.74 -8.54
N TYR A 36 -10.02 4.34 -7.29
CA TYR A 36 -10.72 3.11 -6.88
C TYR A 36 -12.17 3.36 -6.46
N GLY A 37 -12.58 4.62 -6.26
CA GLY A 37 -13.95 4.95 -5.86
C GLY A 37 -14.35 4.26 -4.55
N GLU A 38 -15.52 3.62 -4.55
CA GLU A 38 -16.05 2.86 -3.40
C GLU A 38 -15.21 1.62 -3.07
N MET A 39 -14.42 1.14 -4.03
CA MET A 39 -13.55 -0.02 -3.84
C MET A 39 -12.24 0.35 -3.12
N CYS A 40 -12.02 1.63 -2.81
CA CYS A 40 -10.86 2.10 -2.08
C CYS A 40 -10.83 1.53 -0.66
N ILE A 41 -9.66 1.07 -0.20
CA ILE A 41 -9.48 0.72 1.21
C ILE A 41 -9.66 1.96 2.10
N SER A 42 -10.10 1.75 3.33
CA SER A 42 -10.41 2.84 4.25
C SER A 42 -9.18 3.68 4.64
N ASP A 43 -9.39 4.96 4.97
CA ASP A 43 -8.35 5.88 5.45
C ASP A 43 -7.53 5.30 6.61
N CYS A 44 -8.19 4.60 7.55
CA CYS A 44 -7.52 3.91 8.65
C CYS A 44 -6.56 2.82 8.16
N ALA A 45 -6.97 2.02 7.17
CA ALA A 45 -6.11 1.02 6.55
C ALA A 45 -4.94 1.67 5.80
N VAL A 46 -5.18 2.74 5.05
CA VAL A 46 -4.11 3.50 4.36
C VAL A 46 -3.06 3.99 5.37
N ARG A 47 -3.47 4.66 6.45
CA ARG A 47 -2.55 5.13 7.50
C ARG A 47 -1.73 3.99 8.11
N LYS A 48 -2.37 2.84 8.38
CA LYS A 48 -1.68 1.66 8.88
C LYS A 48 -0.60 1.18 7.91
N TRP A 49 -0.90 1.08 6.62
CA TRP A 49 0.08 0.66 5.61
C TRP A 49 1.21 1.67 5.44
N VAL A 50 0.91 2.97 5.44
CA VAL A 50 1.95 4.01 5.37
C VAL A 50 2.94 3.89 6.54
N ARG A 51 2.47 3.65 7.77
CA ARG A 51 3.36 3.44 8.94
C ARG A 51 4.23 2.19 8.80
N ILE A 52 3.63 1.08 8.35
CA ILE A 52 4.36 -0.18 8.11
C ILE A 52 5.47 0.04 7.06
N PHE A 53 5.16 0.69 5.94
CA PHE A 53 6.13 0.91 4.87
C PHE A 53 7.23 1.91 5.25
N LYS A 54 6.93 2.91 6.09
CA LYS A 54 7.93 3.82 6.64
C LYS A 54 8.86 3.15 7.67
N GLY A 55 8.66 1.87 7.97
CA GLY A 55 9.46 1.13 8.95
C GLY A 55 9.12 1.47 10.39
N GLU A 56 8.00 2.15 10.65
CA GLU A 56 7.52 2.43 12.00
C GLU A 56 6.89 1.19 12.66
N ASP A 57 6.48 0.20 11.86
CA ASP A 57 5.96 -1.10 12.32
C ASP A 57 6.67 -2.24 11.56
N PRO A 58 7.39 -3.14 12.25
CA PRO A 58 8.26 -4.17 11.64
C PRO A 58 7.48 -5.36 11.01
N ARG A 59 6.18 -5.23 10.77
CA ARG A 59 5.38 -6.28 10.11
C ARG A 59 5.91 -6.60 8.71
N GLU A 60 6.05 -7.89 8.44
CA GLU A 60 6.41 -8.42 7.13
C GLU A 60 5.32 -8.04 6.10
N THR A 61 5.72 -7.36 5.02
CA THR A 61 4.82 -7.00 3.92
C THR A 61 4.98 -8.02 2.79
N ILE A 62 3.85 -8.48 2.23
CA ILE A 62 3.80 -9.46 1.13
C ILE A 62 4.53 -8.95 -0.13
N LEU A 63 4.70 -7.63 -0.26
CA LEU A 63 5.21 -6.95 -1.45
C LEU A 63 6.71 -6.62 -1.42
N ARG A 64 7.45 -6.97 -0.36
CA ARG A 64 8.89 -6.67 -0.34
C ARG A 64 9.59 -7.33 -1.52
N ASP A 65 10.33 -6.53 -2.29
CA ASP A 65 11.26 -7.04 -3.29
C ASP A 65 12.25 -7.98 -2.59
N ARG A 66 12.07 -9.29 -2.82
CA ARG A 66 12.98 -10.27 -2.25
C ARG A 66 14.30 -10.12 -2.98
N LYS A 67 15.41 -10.15 -2.23
CA LYS A 67 16.75 -10.24 -2.82
C LYS A 67 16.74 -11.31 -3.90
N ARG A 68 17.00 -10.89 -5.14
CA ARG A 68 17.06 -11.76 -6.31
C ARG A 68 18.11 -12.84 -6.04
N SER A 69 17.67 -14.06 -5.73
CA SER A 69 18.55 -15.17 -5.33
C SER A 69 19.10 -15.95 -6.54
N GLY A 70 19.29 -15.27 -7.67
CA GLY A 70 19.76 -15.87 -8.92
C GLY A 70 21.17 -15.44 -9.30
N ARG A 71 21.90 -16.31 -10.01
CA ARG A 71 23.22 -16.00 -10.61
C ARG A 71 23.05 -14.99 -11.77
N PRO A 72 24.00 -14.05 -11.98
CA PRO A 72 23.94 -13.03 -13.04
C PRO A 72 23.71 -13.61 -14.44
#